data_AF-A0A3C0NZ62-F1
#
_entry.id   AF-A0A3C0NZ62-F1
#
_cell.length_a   1.000
_cell.length_b   1.000
_cell.length_c   1.000
_cell.angle_alpha   90.00
_cell.angle_beta   90.00
_cell.angle_gamma   90.00
#
_symmetry.space_group_name_H-M   'P 1'
#
loop_
_entity.id
_entity.type
_entity.pdbx_description
1 polymer ?
#
loop_
_entity_poly.entity_id
_entity_poly.type
_entity_poly.pdbx_seq_one_letter_code
_entity_poly.pdbx_strand_id
1 'polypeptide(L)'
;MNRNYQNTMRCFLKGDEGLENSVKWFIRNTSESIASVNYFADNDGFTMADMVSYEHRHNEENGENNTDGTDQNFTWNGGEEGPTKKRSLNRFRQQQLRNAFVMLMTSQSAPMIYGGDECGNSQNGNNNAWCQDNETGWQSWKKTKDARMLKKFVQNMIRFRMEHPILRLRNPMRQMDYRSFGYPDVSYHGSMAWYVDDTRMKNAFGIMYCGDYAAGEYGTKDEFIYVAYNMYWVAQRFALPDPPAGKRWKVTVDTAVEDSFNITKDMEKAYFEDGKHITAAPRSIMILTSAALTDEEQADVEKKLLEQAERERRTMAKVAAGIEPPAGAAGRMAGEQEWMSKGQE
;
A
#
# COMPACT_ATOMS: atom_id res chain seq x y z
N MET A 1 21.86 0.74 -7.13
CA MET A 1 20.67 -0.11 -7.30
C MET A 1 20.44 -0.94 -6.06
N ASN A 2 19.21 -1.01 -5.56
CA ASN A 2 18.88 -1.73 -4.34
C ASN A 2 18.33 -3.14 -4.63
N ARG A 3 19.23 -4.12 -4.83
CA ARG A 3 18.84 -5.50 -5.15
C ARG A 3 18.10 -6.20 -3.99
N ASN A 4 18.39 -5.82 -2.74
CA ASN A 4 17.67 -6.35 -1.58
C ASN A 4 16.20 -5.90 -1.57
N TYR A 5 15.92 -4.67 -2.02
CA TYR A 5 14.55 -4.21 -2.25
C TYR A 5 13.88 -5.08 -3.31
N GLN A 6 14.51 -5.24 -4.48
CA GLN A 6 13.97 -6.05 -5.58
C GLN A 6 13.57 -7.45 -5.08
N ASN A 7 14.50 -8.20 -4.48
CA ASN A 7 14.26 -9.56 -4.02
C ASN A 7 13.14 -9.63 -2.97
N THR A 8 13.19 -8.75 -1.97
CA THR A 8 12.20 -8.74 -0.87
C THR A 8 10.81 -8.42 -1.38
N MET A 9 10.69 -7.39 -2.23
CA MET A 9 9.39 -6.93 -2.74
C MET A 9 8.81 -7.92 -3.74
N ARG A 10 9.65 -8.61 -4.53
CA ARG A 10 9.22 -9.71 -5.40
C ARG A 10 8.67 -10.91 -4.61
N CYS A 11 9.38 -11.34 -3.56
CA CYS A 11 8.89 -12.38 -2.66
C CYS A 11 7.60 -11.99 -1.94
N PHE A 12 7.49 -10.74 -1.47
CA PHE A 12 6.25 -10.25 -0.84
C PHE A 12 5.08 -10.21 -1.85
N LEU A 13 5.34 -9.78 -3.08
CA LEU A 13 4.34 -9.80 -4.16
C LEU A 13 3.89 -11.22 -4.52
N LYS A 14 4.81 -12.18 -4.55
CA LYS A 14 4.53 -13.62 -4.68
C LYS A 14 3.68 -14.15 -3.52
N GLY A 15 3.84 -13.57 -2.34
CA GLY A 15 3.12 -13.93 -1.12
C GLY A 15 3.89 -14.86 -0.21
N ASP A 16 5.22 -14.81 -0.27
CA ASP A 16 6.07 -15.49 0.70
C ASP A 16 5.85 -14.85 2.09
N GLU A 17 5.70 -15.69 3.12
CA GLU A 17 5.38 -15.24 4.49
C GLU A 17 6.62 -14.71 5.24
N GLY A 18 6.42 -13.83 6.23
CA GLY A 18 7.48 -13.38 7.15
C GLY A 18 8.34 -12.22 6.63
N LEU A 19 7.89 -11.52 5.61
CA LEU A 19 8.61 -10.41 4.97
C LEU A 19 8.10 -9.03 5.37
N GLU A 20 7.02 -8.95 6.16
CA GLU A 20 6.31 -7.72 6.49
C GLU A 20 7.26 -6.68 7.09
N ASN A 21 8.13 -7.07 8.03
CA ASN A 21 9.07 -6.14 8.65
C ASN A 21 10.14 -5.62 7.67
N SER A 22 10.63 -6.49 6.77
CA SER A 22 11.57 -6.09 5.72
C SER A 22 10.92 -5.13 4.73
N VAL A 23 9.68 -5.42 4.31
CA VAL A 23 8.90 -4.56 3.41
C VAL A 23 8.61 -3.20 4.06
N LYS A 24 8.14 -3.18 5.31
CA LYS A 24 7.91 -1.94 6.08
C LYS A 24 9.20 -1.11 6.18
N TRP A 25 10.34 -1.76 6.39
CA TRP A 25 11.66 -1.09 6.39
C TRP A 25 11.97 -0.46 5.04
N PHE A 26 11.88 -1.21 3.95
CA PHE A 26 12.16 -0.71 2.59
C PHE A 26 11.24 0.43 2.15
N ILE A 27 9.96 0.35 2.51
CA ILE A 27 8.97 1.36 2.16
C ILE A 27 9.29 2.70 2.84
N ARG A 28 9.63 2.70 4.13
CA ARG A 28 9.86 3.94 4.90
C ARG A 28 11.28 4.48 4.83
N ASN A 29 12.25 3.63 4.47
CA ASN A 29 13.66 3.94 4.59
C ASN A 29 14.20 4.60 3.32
N THR A 30 14.98 5.65 3.53
CA THR A 30 15.69 6.40 2.51
C THR A 30 16.86 7.10 3.21
N SER A 31 17.85 7.58 2.46
CA SER A 31 18.98 8.32 3.01
C SER A 31 19.44 9.39 2.05
N GLU A 32 19.60 10.61 2.54
CA GLU A 32 20.25 11.68 1.77
C GLU A 32 21.76 11.42 1.58
N SER A 33 22.39 10.71 2.51
CA SER A 33 23.83 10.40 2.43
C SER A 33 24.15 9.20 1.55
N ILE A 34 23.19 8.30 1.35
CA ILE A 34 23.36 7.08 0.54
C ILE A 34 22.19 6.97 -0.41
N ALA A 35 22.42 7.31 -1.68
CA ALA A 35 21.41 7.19 -2.72
C ALA A 35 21.01 5.72 -2.92
N SER A 36 19.74 5.42 -2.68
CA SER A 36 19.13 4.12 -2.95
C SER A 36 18.14 4.25 -4.10
N VAL A 37 18.24 3.35 -5.08
CA VAL A 37 17.34 3.26 -6.22
C VAL A 37 16.58 1.95 -6.10
N ASN A 38 15.28 2.05 -5.85
CA ASN A 38 14.37 0.92 -5.74
C ASN A 38 13.84 0.56 -7.12
N TYR A 39 13.71 -0.73 -7.42
CA TYR A 39 13.28 -1.23 -8.72
C TYR A 39 12.73 -2.65 -8.58
N PHE A 40 11.86 -3.05 -9.51
CA PHE A 40 11.39 -4.42 -9.63
C PHE A 40 12.11 -5.19 -10.73
N ALA A 41 12.49 -4.53 -11.82
CA ALA A 41 13.21 -5.12 -12.94
C ALA A 41 14.24 -4.13 -13.48
N ASP A 42 15.27 -4.67 -14.10
CA ASP A 42 16.31 -3.99 -14.86
C ASP A 42 16.70 -4.88 -16.05
N ASN A 43 17.85 -4.63 -16.66
CA ASN A 43 18.35 -5.44 -17.77
C ASN A 43 18.86 -6.83 -17.35
N ASP A 44 19.09 -7.08 -16.06
CA ASP A 44 19.64 -8.33 -15.54
C ASP A 44 18.55 -9.14 -14.81
N GLY A 45 17.91 -10.05 -15.53
CA GLY A 45 16.83 -10.87 -15.03
C GLY A 45 15.53 -10.66 -15.81
N PHE A 46 14.41 -11.06 -15.20
CA PHE A 46 13.10 -10.88 -15.81
C PHE A 46 12.62 -9.43 -15.81
N THR A 47 11.95 -9.06 -16.90
CA THR A 47 10.99 -7.93 -16.97
C THR A 47 9.89 -8.07 -15.92
N MET A 48 9.15 -6.99 -15.63
CA MET A 48 8.03 -7.10 -14.68
C MET A 48 6.91 -8.02 -15.19
N ALA A 49 6.66 -8.07 -16.50
CA ALA A 49 5.62 -8.96 -17.05
C ALA A 49 6.05 -10.44 -16.98
N ASP A 50 7.33 -10.72 -17.21
CA ASP A 50 7.85 -12.08 -17.11
C ASP A 50 7.92 -12.54 -15.66
N MET A 51 8.20 -11.62 -14.73
CA MET A 51 8.22 -11.88 -13.28
C MET A 51 6.91 -12.48 -12.75
N VAL A 52 5.78 -12.16 -13.39
CA VAL A 52 4.44 -12.69 -13.02
C VAL A 52 3.94 -13.79 -13.98
N SER A 53 4.76 -14.17 -14.97
CA SER A 53 4.38 -15.11 -16.03
C SER A 53 5.27 -16.35 -16.09
N TYR A 54 6.47 -16.31 -15.54
CA TYR A 54 7.46 -17.38 -15.61
C TYR A 54 8.05 -17.71 -14.23
N GLU A 55 8.14 -19.00 -13.90
CA GLU A 55 8.84 -19.50 -12.72
C GLU A 55 10.29 -19.85 -13.05
N HIS A 56 10.54 -20.32 -14.27
CA HIS A 56 11.86 -20.76 -14.73
C HIS A 56 12.35 -19.87 -15.88
N ARG A 57 13.67 -19.77 -16.03
CA ARG A 57 14.28 -19.10 -17.18
C ARG A 57 14.17 -19.98 -18.43
N HIS A 58 14.04 -19.32 -19.57
CA HIS A 58 13.99 -19.89 -20.91
C HIS A 58 15.03 -19.15 -21.76
N ASN A 59 16.31 -19.39 -21.45
CA ASN A 59 17.46 -18.76 -22.12
C ASN A 59 18.02 -19.64 -23.25
N GLU A 60 17.28 -20.65 -23.73
CA GLU A 60 17.75 -21.61 -24.73
C GLU A 60 18.24 -20.92 -26.01
N GLU A 61 17.59 -19.81 -26.40
CA GLU A 61 17.95 -19.00 -27.57
C GLU A 61 19.34 -18.35 -27.46
N ASN A 62 19.92 -18.28 -26.27
CA ASN A 62 21.27 -17.72 -26.05
C ASN A 62 22.38 -18.68 -26.49
N GLY A 63 22.07 -19.97 -26.71
CA GLY A 63 23.05 -20.97 -27.17
C GLY A 63 23.96 -21.56 -26.10
N GLU A 64 23.73 -21.24 -24.82
CA GLU A 64 24.52 -21.73 -23.67
C GLU A 64 23.81 -22.87 -22.90
N ASN A 65 22.94 -23.64 -23.59
CA ASN A 65 22.15 -24.72 -22.99
C ASN A 65 21.37 -24.30 -21.72
N ASN A 66 20.86 -23.07 -21.70
CA ASN A 66 20.11 -22.49 -20.56
C ASN A 66 20.91 -22.48 -19.24
N THR A 67 22.25 -22.47 -19.30
CA THR A 67 23.14 -22.41 -18.13
C THR A 67 23.48 -20.98 -17.70
N ASP A 68 23.20 -20.01 -18.56
CA ASP A 68 23.39 -18.59 -18.31
C ASP A 68 22.18 -17.94 -17.60
N GLY A 69 22.38 -16.76 -17.02
CA GLY A 69 21.37 -16.06 -16.23
C GLY A 69 21.24 -16.59 -14.79
N THR A 70 20.32 -16.02 -14.02
CA THR A 70 20.12 -16.41 -12.61
C THR A 70 19.03 -17.48 -12.46
N ASP A 71 19.24 -18.46 -11.57
CA ASP A 71 18.20 -19.39 -11.12
C ASP A 71 17.18 -18.71 -10.19
N GLN A 72 17.65 -17.76 -9.38
CA GLN A 72 16.86 -17.17 -8.29
C GLN A 72 16.20 -15.87 -8.72
N ASN A 73 15.01 -15.98 -9.30
CA ASN A 73 14.29 -14.83 -9.85
C ASN A 73 13.22 -14.24 -8.92
N PHE A 74 12.83 -14.99 -7.87
CA PHE A 74 11.76 -14.62 -6.92
C PHE A 74 10.41 -14.35 -7.60
N THR A 75 10.09 -15.14 -8.61
CA THR A 75 8.91 -14.97 -9.47
C THR A 75 7.81 -15.94 -9.13
N TRP A 76 6.63 -15.68 -9.71
CA TRP A 76 5.53 -16.63 -9.69
C TRP A 76 4.63 -16.48 -10.92
N ASN A 77 4.47 -17.57 -11.67
CA ASN A 77 3.68 -17.58 -12.91
C ASN A 77 2.15 -17.57 -12.69
N GLY A 78 1.68 -17.72 -11.45
CA GLY A 78 0.25 -17.77 -11.11
C GLY A 78 -0.46 -19.09 -11.49
N GLY A 79 0.30 -20.13 -11.87
CA GLY A 79 -0.19 -21.50 -12.10
C GLY A 79 -0.04 -22.03 -13.53
N GLU A 80 0.41 -21.23 -14.49
CA GLU A 80 0.68 -21.66 -15.87
C GLU A 80 1.91 -20.92 -16.40
N GLU A 81 2.89 -21.62 -16.96
CA GLU A 81 4.12 -20.98 -17.44
C GLU A 81 3.86 -20.24 -18.77
N GLY A 82 4.30 -18.98 -18.86
CA GLY A 82 4.26 -18.19 -20.08
C GLY A 82 2.87 -17.69 -20.51
N PRO A 83 2.67 -17.38 -21.80
CA PRO A 83 1.43 -16.80 -22.32
C PRO A 83 0.23 -17.75 -22.15
N THR A 84 -0.91 -17.21 -21.70
CA THR A 84 -2.12 -18.01 -21.45
C THR A 84 -3.38 -17.39 -22.07
N LYS A 85 -4.33 -18.25 -22.44
CA LYS A 85 -5.69 -17.86 -22.87
C LYS A 85 -6.67 -17.73 -21.68
N LYS A 86 -6.27 -18.15 -20.46
CA LYS A 86 -7.11 -18.08 -19.27
C LYS A 86 -7.31 -16.63 -18.83
N ARG A 87 -8.52 -16.09 -19.03
CA ARG A 87 -8.87 -14.70 -18.69
C ARG A 87 -8.68 -14.38 -17.21
N SER A 88 -8.97 -15.31 -16.30
CA SER A 88 -8.80 -15.14 -14.86
C SER A 88 -7.32 -14.96 -14.49
N LEU A 89 -6.43 -15.80 -15.05
CA LEU A 89 -5.00 -15.70 -14.82
C LEU A 89 -4.40 -14.41 -15.41
N ASN A 90 -4.80 -14.03 -16.62
CA ASN A 90 -4.38 -12.74 -17.20
C ASN A 90 -4.81 -11.56 -16.33
N ARG A 91 -6.05 -11.55 -15.81
CA ARG A 91 -6.52 -10.50 -14.88
C ARG A 91 -5.69 -10.47 -13.61
N PHE A 92 -5.39 -11.64 -13.04
CA PHE A 92 -4.53 -11.78 -11.87
C PHE A 92 -3.12 -11.21 -12.14
N ARG A 93 -2.48 -11.57 -13.24
CA ARG A 93 -1.16 -11.03 -13.61
C ARG A 93 -1.17 -9.51 -13.79
N GLN A 94 -2.21 -8.96 -14.41
CA GLN A 94 -2.39 -7.51 -14.53
C GLN A 94 -2.55 -6.84 -13.15
N GLN A 95 -3.23 -7.48 -12.20
CA GLN A 95 -3.33 -7.02 -10.82
C GLN A 95 -1.97 -7.06 -10.11
N GLN A 96 -1.19 -8.13 -10.28
CA GLN A 96 0.16 -8.22 -9.72
C GLN A 96 1.11 -7.15 -10.27
N LEU A 97 1.03 -6.84 -11.57
CA LEU A 97 1.77 -5.71 -12.17
C LEU A 97 1.41 -4.38 -11.51
N ARG A 98 0.10 -4.12 -11.34
CA ARG A 98 -0.37 -2.91 -10.64
C ARG A 98 0.12 -2.86 -9.20
N ASN A 99 0.08 -3.98 -8.47
CA ASN A 99 0.60 -4.07 -7.11
C ASN A 99 2.09 -3.71 -7.04
N ALA A 100 2.90 -4.24 -7.96
CA ALA A 100 4.32 -3.95 -8.01
C ALA A 100 4.60 -2.46 -8.27
N PHE A 101 3.85 -1.83 -9.18
CA PHE A 101 3.93 -0.39 -9.41
C PHE A 101 3.47 0.44 -8.19
N VAL A 102 2.43 0.03 -7.48
CA VAL A 102 2.03 0.69 -6.22
C VAL A 102 3.16 0.61 -5.20
N MET A 103 3.65 -0.59 -4.92
CA MET A 103 4.77 -0.85 -4.01
C MET A 103 5.99 0.02 -4.33
N LEU A 104 6.36 0.11 -5.62
CA LEU A 104 7.48 0.92 -6.08
C LEU A 104 7.24 2.42 -5.87
N MET A 105 6.04 2.90 -6.20
CA MET A 105 5.70 4.33 -6.20
C MET A 105 5.33 4.88 -4.82
N THR A 106 5.04 4.03 -3.83
CA THR A 106 4.79 4.43 -2.44
C THR A 106 6.01 4.27 -1.53
N SER A 107 7.10 3.66 -2.02
CA SER A 107 8.37 3.56 -1.28
C SER A 107 9.14 4.88 -1.30
N GLN A 108 9.83 5.24 -0.22
CA GLN A 108 10.48 6.55 -0.09
C GLN A 108 11.66 6.77 -1.04
N SER A 109 12.52 5.75 -1.23
CA SER A 109 13.70 5.84 -2.11
C SER A 109 13.33 6.09 -3.58
N ALA A 110 14.29 6.52 -4.40
CA ALA A 110 14.05 6.85 -5.81
C ALA A 110 13.60 5.61 -6.60
N PRO A 111 12.44 5.64 -7.30
CA PRO A 111 12.00 4.52 -8.10
C PRO A 111 12.69 4.52 -9.49
N MET A 112 13.05 3.34 -9.98
CA MET A 112 13.44 3.10 -11.37
C MET A 112 12.42 2.16 -12.02
N ILE A 113 11.98 2.53 -13.22
CA ILE A 113 11.16 1.70 -14.11
C ILE A 113 12.04 1.25 -15.26
N TYR A 114 12.12 -0.06 -15.51
CA TYR A 114 12.80 -0.59 -16.68
C TYR A 114 11.96 -0.34 -17.93
N GLY A 115 12.63 0.01 -19.03
CA GLY A 115 11.96 0.45 -20.24
C GLY A 115 10.94 -0.57 -20.75
N GLY A 116 9.69 -0.13 -20.87
CA GLY A 116 8.62 -0.90 -21.52
C GLY A 116 7.79 -1.71 -20.53
N ASP A 117 8.23 -1.85 -19.28
CA ASP A 117 7.42 -2.48 -18.23
C ASP A 117 6.08 -1.76 -18.03
N GLU A 118 6.02 -0.45 -18.31
CA GLU A 118 4.76 0.31 -18.28
C GLU A 118 3.76 -0.13 -19.36
N CYS A 119 4.22 -0.85 -20.38
CA CYS A 119 3.39 -1.46 -21.43
C CYS A 119 3.35 -3.00 -21.35
N GLY A 120 3.95 -3.61 -20.33
CA GLY A 120 4.08 -5.06 -20.21
C GLY A 120 5.10 -5.66 -21.19
N ASN A 121 6.29 -5.06 -21.24
CA ASN A 121 7.46 -5.61 -21.93
C ASN A 121 7.75 -7.04 -21.46
N SER A 122 8.23 -7.88 -22.36
CA SER A 122 8.39 -9.32 -22.15
C SER A 122 9.51 -9.81 -23.04
N GLN A 123 10.42 -10.57 -22.47
CA GLN A 123 11.51 -11.29 -23.14
C GLN A 123 11.17 -12.80 -23.22
N ASN A 124 9.88 -13.14 -23.11
CA ASN A 124 9.35 -14.50 -23.28
C ASN A 124 9.95 -15.54 -22.32
N GLY A 125 10.34 -15.11 -21.12
CA GLY A 125 10.98 -15.99 -20.14
C GLY A 125 12.49 -16.06 -20.29
N ASN A 126 13.12 -15.36 -21.24
CA ASN A 126 14.55 -15.15 -21.23
C ASN A 126 14.89 -14.10 -20.17
N ASN A 127 15.68 -14.47 -19.16
CA ASN A 127 16.07 -13.57 -18.07
C ASN A 127 17.50 -13.03 -18.24
N ASN A 128 18.10 -13.25 -19.40
CA ASN A 128 19.46 -12.86 -19.72
C ASN A 128 19.58 -12.61 -21.23
N ALA A 129 18.72 -11.76 -21.79
CA ALA A 129 18.63 -11.52 -23.23
C ALA A 129 19.79 -10.64 -23.78
N TRP A 130 21.03 -10.90 -23.33
CA TRP A 130 22.21 -10.08 -23.59
C TRP A 130 22.70 -10.17 -25.04
N CYS A 131 22.55 -11.33 -25.67
CA CYS A 131 22.98 -11.62 -27.03
C CYS A 131 21.82 -11.63 -28.05
N GLN A 132 20.61 -11.25 -27.63
CA GLN A 132 19.40 -11.32 -28.45
C GLN A 132 19.14 -9.99 -29.17
N ASP A 133 19.73 -9.80 -30.34
CA ASP A 133 19.35 -8.70 -31.25
C ASP A 133 18.18 -9.10 -32.17
N ASN A 134 17.03 -9.39 -31.54
CA ASN A 134 15.80 -9.82 -32.19
C ASN A 134 14.59 -9.45 -31.32
N GLU A 135 13.39 -9.94 -31.68
CA GLU A 135 12.15 -9.65 -30.97
C GLU A 135 12.17 -10.01 -29.46
N THR A 136 13.03 -10.93 -29.02
CA THR A 136 13.21 -11.26 -27.59
C THR A 136 13.93 -10.14 -26.85
N GLY A 137 14.98 -9.54 -27.44
CA GLY A 137 15.72 -8.43 -26.81
C GLY A 137 15.12 -7.04 -27.08
N TRP A 138 14.34 -6.88 -28.14
CA TRP A 138 13.71 -5.60 -28.47
C TRP A 138 12.60 -5.23 -27.48
N GLN A 139 12.57 -3.95 -27.09
CA GLN A 139 11.54 -3.45 -26.19
C GLN A 139 10.15 -3.47 -26.84
N SER A 140 9.21 -4.19 -26.23
CA SER A 140 7.88 -4.43 -26.79
C SER A 140 6.89 -3.31 -26.47
N TRP A 141 6.58 -2.46 -27.46
CA TRP A 141 5.59 -1.39 -27.36
C TRP A 141 4.18 -1.86 -27.74
N LYS A 142 3.63 -2.79 -26.95
CA LYS A 142 2.32 -3.40 -27.21
C LYS A 142 1.20 -2.36 -27.27
N LYS A 143 0.34 -2.48 -28.28
CA LYS A 143 -0.86 -1.64 -28.47
C LYS A 143 -2.16 -2.33 -28.03
N THR A 144 -2.07 -3.35 -27.18
CA THR A 144 -3.24 -4.07 -26.65
C THR A 144 -4.03 -3.19 -25.68
N LYS A 145 -5.28 -3.57 -25.38
CA LYS A 145 -6.09 -2.88 -24.36
C LYS A 145 -5.36 -2.88 -23.02
N ASP A 146 -4.89 -4.04 -22.58
CA ASP A 146 -4.22 -4.23 -21.29
C ASP A 146 -2.94 -3.40 -21.19
N ALA A 147 -2.11 -3.36 -22.23
CA ALA A 147 -0.91 -2.52 -22.27
C ALA A 147 -1.24 -1.02 -22.15
N ARG A 148 -2.29 -0.55 -22.83
CA ARG A 148 -2.74 0.85 -22.69
C ARG A 148 -3.27 1.15 -21.29
N MET A 149 -3.98 0.21 -20.67
CA MET A 149 -4.51 0.38 -19.32
C MET A 149 -3.39 0.38 -18.28
N LEU A 150 -2.42 -0.52 -18.39
CA LEU A 150 -1.23 -0.52 -17.54
C LEU A 150 -0.42 0.77 -17.70
N LYS A 151 -0.20 1.23 -18.94
CA LYS A 151 0.49 2.50 -19.20
C LYS A 151 -0.21 3.68 -18.53
N LYS A 152 -1.53 3.78 -18.69
CA LYS A 152 -2.36 4.81 -18.03
C LYS A 152 -2.24 4.71 -16.51
N PHE A 153 -2.26 3.49 -15.96
CA PHE A 153 -2.09 3.25 -14.54
C PHE A 153 -0.73 3.75 -14.03
N VAL A 154 0.36 3.40 -14.72
CA VAL A 154 1.72 3.83 -14.36
C VAL A 154 1.85 5.36 -14.43
N GLN A 155 1.32 5.98 -15.48
CA GLN A 155 1.28 7.45 -15.60
C GLN A 155 0.53 8.10 -14.42
N ASN A 156 -0.61 7.54 -14.03
CA ASN A 156 -1.37 8.01 -12.89
C ASN A 156 -0.61 7.83 -11.57
N MET A 157 0.06 6.70 -11.36
CA MET A 157 0.88 6.48 -10.16
C MET A 157 2.08 7.41 -10.09
N ILE A 158 2.75 7.68 -11.21
CA ILE A 158 3.85 8.67 -11.26
C ILE A 158 3.32 10.04 -10.89
N ARG A 159 2.20 10.48 -11.49
CA ARG A 159 1.56 11.75 -11.16
C ARG A 159 1.17 11.82 -9.68
N PHE A 160 0.53 10.78 -9.15
CA PHE A 160 0.17 10.68 -7.73
C PHE A 160 1.39 10.85 -6.83
N ARG A 161 2.49 10.13 -7.08
CA ARG A 161 3.74 10.28 -6.32
C ARG A 161 4.31 11.70 -6.41
N MET A 162 4.20 12.36 -7.56
CA MET A 162 4.67 13.73 -7.74
C MET A 162 3.79 14.75 -7.01
N GLU A 163 2.47 14.57 -7.02
CA GLU A 163 1.48 15.39 -6.34
C GLU A 163 1.55 15.26 -4.81
N HIS A 164 2.07 14.15 -4.29
CA HIS A 164 2.18 13.88 -2.86
C HIS A 164 3.64 13.83 -2.37
N PRO A 165 4.24 14.96 -1.94
CA PRO A 165 5.61 14.99 -1.44
C PRO A 165 5.88 14.12 -0.21
N ILE A 166 4.85 13.71 0.55
CA ILE A 166 5.04 12.80 1.70
C ILE A 166 5.61 11.43 1.30
N LEU A 167 5.48 11.04 0.03
CA LEU A 167 6.06 9.80 -0.51
C LEU A 167 7.51 9.95 -0.99
N ARG A 168 8.06 11.17 -0.91
CA ARG A 168 9.36 11.56 -1.49
C ARG A 168 10.22 12.32 -0.48
N LEU A 169 10.12 11.99 0.81
CA LEU A 169 11.00 12.60 1.81
C LEU A 169 12.45 12.16 1.56
N ARG A 170 13.41 13.03 1.91
CA ARG A 170 14.84 12.75 1.80
C ARG A 170 15.38 11.98 2.99
N ASN A 171 14.72 12.14 4.13
CA ASN A 171 15.09 11.52 5.39
C ASN A 171 14.20 10.29 5.70
N PRO A 172 14.76 9.27 6.36
CA PRO A 172 13.96 8.11 6.75
C PRO A 172 12.90 8.51 7.78
N MET A 173 11.70 7.97 7.59
CA MET A 173 10.61 8.17 8.54
C MET A 173 10.92 7.44 9.86
N ARG A 174 10.59 8.05 11.00
CA ARG A 174 10.99 7.66 12.36
C ARG A 174 9.91 6.93 13.15
N GLN A 175 8.69 6.85 12.63
CA GLN A 175 7.54 6.23 13.29
C GLN A 175 7.19 6.89 14.63
N MET A 176 7.37 8.20 14.74
CA MET A 176 7.12 8.96 15.96
C MET A 176 6.71 10.38 15.65
N ASP A 177 5.96 11.00 16.57
CA ASP A 177 5.61 12.40 16.46
C ASP A 177 6.73 13.31 16.97
N TYR A 178 7.76 13.51 16.15
CA TYR A 178 8.89 14.39 16.50
C TYR A 178 8.66 15.87 16.17
N ARG A 179 7.46 16.25 15.71
CA ARG A 179 7.10 17.64 15.37
C ARG A 179 5.86 18.14 16.13
N SER A 180 5.29 17.30 17.00
CA SER A 180 4.10 17.57 17.79
C SER A 180 2.86 17.88 16.94
N PHE A 181 2.68 17.16 15.82
CA PHE A 181 1.48 17.28 14.97
C PHE A 181 0.28 16.47 15.47
N GLY A 182 0.46 15.64 16.50
CA GLY A 182 -0.54 14.70 17.02
C GLY A 182 -0.57 13.37 16.28
N TYR A 183 0.28 13.21 15.25
CA TYR A 183 0.39 12.02 14.42
C TYR A 183 1.87 11.71 14.18
N PRO A 184 2.31 10.44 14.22
CA PRO A 184 3.64 10.08 13.75
C PRO A 184 3.75 10.29 12.24
N ASP A 185 4.97 10.49 11.75
CA ASP A 185 5.24 10.63 10.32
C ASP A 185 4.77 9.42 9.49
N VAL A 186 4.88 8.23 10.06
CA VAL A 186 4.32 6.99 9.54
C VAL A 186 3.80 6.11 10.67
N SER A 187 2.68 5.42 10.45
CA SER A 187 2.14 4.41 11.37
C SER A 187 1.66 3.17 10.64
N TYR A 188 1.52 2.07 11.38
CA TYR A 188 1.09 0.79 10.85
C TYR A 188 -0.21 0.32 11.51
N HIS A 189 -1.01 -0.39 10.72
CA HIS A 189 -2.39 -0.72 11.06
C HIS A 189 -2.70 -2.13 10.57
N GLY A 190 -3.56 -2.85 11.27
CA GLY A 190 -4.05 -4.16 10.86
C GLY A 190 -5.55 -4.21 10.99
N SER A 191 -6.06 -5.29 11.59
CA SER A 191 -7.46 -5.42 11.98
C SER A 191 -7.86 -4.41 13.07
N MET A 192 -6.87 -3.81 13.73
CA MET A 192 -7.01 -2.70 14.67
C MET A 192 -6.17 -1.51 14.18
N ALA A 193 -6.69 -0.29 14.36
CA ALA A 193 -5.93 0.91 14.02
C ALA A 193 -4.76 1.07 15.01
N TRP A 194 -3.62 1.60 14.53
CA TRP A 194 -2.41 1.86 15.32
C TRP A 194 -1.68 0.60 15.82
N TYR A 195 -2.10 -0.57 15.37
CA TYR A 195 -1.54 -1.85 15.79
C TYR A 195 -1.52 -2.83 14.62
N VAL A 196 -0.40 -3.52 14.43
CA VAL A 196 -0.33 -4.65 13.50
C VAL A 196 -0.24 -5.93 14.32
N ASP A 197 -1.19 -6.82 14.10
CA ASP A 197 -1.16 -8.17 14.63
C ASP A 197 -0.55 -9.11 13.57
N ASP A 198 0.75 -9.35 13.68
CA ASP A 198 1.47 -10.26 12.77
C ASP A 198 0.97 -11.72 12.88
N THR A 199 0.20 -12.09 13.92
CA THR A 199 -0.35 -13.44 14.07
C THR A 199 -1.68 -13.64 13.33
N ARG A 200 -2.47 -12.57 13.17
CA ARG A 200 -3.80 -12.63 12.55
C ARG A 200 -3.81 -12.19 11.10
N MET A 201 -2.94 -11.26 10.72
CA MET A 201 -2.86 -10.73 9.36
C MET A 201 -1.61 -11.23 8.67
N LYS A 202 -1.73 -12.38 8.00
CA LYS A 202 -0.65 -12.94 7.18
C LYS A 202 -0.45 -12.09 5.93
N ASN A 203 0.77 -11.62 5.67
CA ASN A 203 1.12 -10.87 4.45
C ASN A 203 0.20 -9.68 4.16
N ALA A 204 -0.30 -9.05 5.22
CA ALA A 204 -1.24 -7.96 5.11
C ALA A 204 -1.03 -6.93 6.22
N PHE A 205 -0.91 -5.66 5.84
CA PHE A 205 -0.79 -4.56 6.77
C PHE A 205 -1.15 -3.23 6.09
N GLY A 206 -1.66 -2.29 6.87
CA GLY A 206 -1.90 -0.91 6.48
C GLY A 206 -0.73 -0.02 6.91
N ILE A 207 -0.45 1.00 6.11
CA ILE A 207 0.49 2.08 6.44
C ILE A 207 -0.27 3.40 6.30
N MET A 208 -0.16 4.29 7.28
CA MET A 208 -0.58 5.69 7.14
C MET A 208 0.64 6.59 7.11
N TYR A 209 0.66 7.55 6.18
CA TYR A 209 1.62 8.63 6.08
C TYR A 209 0.96 9.94 6.51
N CYS A 210 1.60 10.67 7.42
CA CYS A 210 1.12 11.96 7.89
C CYS A 210 1.60 13.08 6.95
N GLY A 211 0.68 13.62 6.15
CA GLY A 211 0.99 14.63 5.12
C GLY A 211 1.59 15.94 5.66
N ASP A 212 1.40 16.23 6.95
CA ASP A 212 1.97 17.43 7.60
C ASP A 212 3.51 17.42 7.62
N TYR A 213 4.14 16.24 7.58
CA TYR A 213 5.61 16.13 7.55
C TYR A 213 6.22 16.57 6.22
N ALA A 214 5.45 16.59 5.14
CA ALA A 214 5.91 17.11 3.84
C ALA A 214 6.30 18.59 3.92
N ALA A 215 5.63 19.37 4.78
CA ALA A 215 5.88 20.81 4.92
C ALA A 215 7.32 21.13 5.35
N GLY A 216 7.98 20.20 6.05
CA GLY A 216 9.36 20.39 6.50
C GLY A 216 10.38 20.46 5.38
N GLU A 217 10.16 19.75 4.27
CA GLU A 217 11.10 19.68 3.14
C GLU A 217 10.57 20.44 1.91
N TYR A 218 9.24 20.51 1.75
CA TYR A 218 8.59 21.06 0.55
C TYR A 218 7.81 22.35 0.80
N GLY A 219 7.77 22.86 2.04
CA GLY A 219 7.14 24.13 2.40
C GLY A 219 5.61 24.14 2.39
N THR A 220 4.96 23.04 2.01
CA THR A 220 3.50 22.88 1.98
C THR A 220 3.09 21.55 2.62
N LYS A 221 1.94 21.56 3.32
CA LYS A 221 1.35 20.34 3.87
C LYS A 221 0.76 19.50 2.74
N ASP A 222 0.85 18.19 2.89
CA ASP A 222 0.26 17.21 1.97
C ASP A 222 -1.01 16.59 2.58
N GLU A 223 -1.76 15.83 1.79
CA GLU A 223 -2.81 14.96 2.29
C GLU A 223 -2.23 13.80 3.10
N PHE A 224 -3.02 13.28 4.04
CA PHE A 224 -2.68 12.02 4.70
C PHE A 224 -3.01 10.91 3.72
N ILE A 225 -2.12 9.92 3.64
CA ILE A 225 -2.24 8.80 2.71
C ILE A 225 -2.28 7.52 3.52
N TYR A 226 -3.25 6.66 3.26
CA TYR A 226 -3.30 5.32 3.81
C TYR A 226 -3.11 4.31 2.67
N VAL A 227 -2.24 3.32 2.86
CA VAL A 227 -2.00 2.24 1.90
C VAL A 227 -2.27 0.90 2.59
N ALA A 228 -3.29 0.18 2.14
CA ALA A 228 -3.63 -1.16 2.61
C ALA A 228 -2.97 -2.20 1.71
N TYR A 229 -1.96 -2.91 2.20
CA TYR A 229 -1.34 -4.02 1.49
C TYR A 229 -2.03 -5.33 1.87
N ASN A 230 -2.59 -6.05 0.90
CA ASN A 230 -3.09 -7.41 1.10
C ASN A 230 -2.47 -8.37 0.08
N MET A 231 -1.30 -8.94 0.42
CA MET A 231 -0.67 -9.99 -0.40
C MET A 231 -1.15 -11.40 -0.02
N TYR A 232 -2.18 -11.51 0.81
CA TYR A 232 -2.83 -12.78 1.13
C TYR A 232 -3.87 -13.18 0.07
N TRP A 233 -4.21 -14.46 0.03
CA TRP A 233 -5.20 -15.01 -0.92
C TRP A 233 -6.66 -14.87 -0.45
N VAL A 234 -6.90 -14.32 0.74
CA VAL A 234 -8.24 -13.98 1.25
C VAL A 234 -8.35 -12.46 1.39
N ALA A 235 -9.57 -11.94 1.26
CA ALA A 235 -9.83 -10.53 1.55
C ALA A 235 -9.47 -10.22 3.01
N GLN A 236 -8.89 -9.04 3.24
CA GLN A 236 -8.44 -8.62 4.56
C GLN A 236 -9.14 -7.32 4.95
N ARG A 237 -9.66 -7.30 6.17
CA ARG A 237 -10.31 -6.14 6.77
C ARG A 237 -9.29 -5.35 7.59
N PHE A 238 -9.17 -4.07 7.27
CA PHE A 238 -8.28 -3.12 7.93
C PHE A 238 -9.07 -2.11 8.72
N ALA A 239 -8.65 -1.84 9.95
CA ALA A 239 -9.14 -0.71 10.72
C ALA A 239 -8.34 0.55 10.35
N LEU A 240 -9.08 1.61 10.03
CA LEU A 240 -8.53 2.89 9.65
C LEU A 240 -8.32 3.76 10.90
N PRO A 241 -7.18 4.44 11.02
CA PRO A 241 -7.03 5.50 12.01
C PRO A 241 -7.98 6.64 11.68
N ASP A 242 -8.37 7.41 12.70
CA ASP A 242 -9.17 8.62 12.46
C ASP A 242 -8.33 9.62 11.63
N PRO A 243 -8.87 10.14 10.52
CA PRO A 243 -8.20 11.18 9.76
C PRO A 243 -8.17 12.50 10.55
N PRO A 244 -7.34 13.49 10.14
CA PRO A 244 -7.34 14.81 10.76
C PRO A 244 -8.74 15.44 10.81
N ALA A 245 -8.97 16.28 11.81
CA ALA A 245 -10.26 16.94 12.02
C ALA A 245 -10.75 17.63 10.72
N GLY A 246 -12.03 17.46 10.40
CA GLY A 246 -12.63 18.01 9.19
C GLY A 246 -12.35 17.23 7.90
N LYS A 247 -11.73 16.04 7.98
CA LYS A 247 -11.45 15.18 6.82
C LYS A 247 -12.09 13.80 6.95
N ARG A 248 -12.19 13.10 5.82
CA ARG A 248 -12.54 11.68 5.72
C ARG A 248 -11.57 10.94 4.83
N TRP A 249 -11.49 9.63 5.01
CA TRP A 249 -10.83 8.76 4.05
C TRP A 249 -11.66 8.67 2.75
N LYS A 250 -10.96 8.71 1.63
CA LYS A 250 -11.50 8.49 0.29
C LYS A 250 -10.62 7.47 -0.41
N VAL A 251 -11.22 6.46 -1.04
CA VAL A 251 -10.45 5.49 -1.83
C VAL A 251 -10.04 6.13 -3.16
N THR A 252 -8.74 6.18 -3.41
CA THR A 252 -8.14 6.80 -4.60
C THR A 252 -7.64 5.75 -5.59
N VAL A 253 -7.11 4.63 -5.08
CA VAL A 253 -6.62 3.52 -5.90
C VAL A 253 -7.09 2.17 -5.34
N ASP A 254 -7.53 1.27 -6.20
CA ASP A 254 -7.68 -0.17 -5.89
C ASP A 254 -7.12 -1.01 -7.05
N THR A 255 -6.09 -1.81 -6.78
CA THR A 255 -5.46 -2.64 -7.83
C THR A 255 -6.30 -3.84 -8.26
N ALA A 256 -7.32 -4.23 -7.48
CA ALA A 256 -8.23 -5.33 -7.80
C ALA A 256 -9.15 -5.01 -8.99
N VAL A 257 -9.47 -3.72 -9.21
CA VAL A 257 -10.30 -3.27 -10.33
C VAL A 257 -9.44 -2.87 -11.54
N GLU A 258 -9.99 -3.04 -12.75
CA GLU A 258 -9.25 -2.82 -14.02
C GLU A 258 -8.89 -1.34 -14.21
N ASP A 259 -9.82 -0.42 -13.94
CA ASP A 259 -9.59 1.04 -13.97
C ASP A 259 -9.32 1.54 -12.54
N SER A 260 -8.16 1.18 -12.01
CA SER A 260 -7.82 1.30 -10.58
C SER A 260 -7.94 2.69 -9.95
N PHE A 261 -7.90 3.76 -10.74
CA PHE A 261 -8.04 5.14 -10.26
C PHE A 261 -9.48 5.69 -10.38
N ASN A 262 -10.38 4.94 -11.03
CA ASN A 262 -11.74 5.36 -11.30
C ASN A 262 -12.69 4.73 -10.27
N ILE A 263 -12.60 5.20 -9.04
CA ILE A 263 -13.43 4.72 -7.94
C ILE A 263 -14.76 5.49 -7.95
N THR A 264 -15.86 4.80 -8.26
CA THR A 264 -17.21 5.36 -8.21
C THR A 264 -17.70 5.45 -6.76
N LYS A 265 -18.68 6.33 -6.52
CA LYS A 265 -19.30 6.47 -5.19
C LYS A 265 -19.89 5.17 -4.67
N ASP A 266 -20.42 4.33 -5.56
CA ASP A 266 -21.01 3.04 -5.17
C ASP A 266 -19.94 2.03 -4.77
N MET A 267 -18.80 2.01 -5.47
CA MET A 267 -17.64 1.20 -5.06
C MET A 267 -17.08 1.69 -3.73
N GLU A 268 -16.94 3.01 -3.56
CA GLU A 268 -16.47 3.61 -2.30
C GLU A 268 -17.36 3.19 -1.12
N LYS A 269 -18.70 3.27 -1.26
CA LYS A 269 -19.64 2.79 -0.24
C LYS A 269 -19.52 1.31 0.05
N ALA A 270 -19.22 0.48 -0.95
CA ALA A 270 -19.06 -0.96 -0.76
C ALA A 270 -17.73 -1.31 -0.04
N TYR A 271 -16.70 -0.49 -0.19
CA TYR A 271 -15.42 -0.68 0.48
C TYR A 271 -15.47 -0.33 1.97
N PHE A 272 -16.20 0.73 2.33
CA PHE A 272 -16.38 1.14 3.72
C PHE A 272 -17.53 0.37 4.37
N GLU A 273 -17.23 -0.49 5.33
CA GLU A 273 -18.26 -1.27 6.04
C GLU A 273 -19.04 -0.41 7.05
N ASP A 274 -18.32 0.35 7.87
CA ASP A 274 -18.85 1.14 8.99
C ASP A 274 -18.19 2.53 9.11
N GLY A 275 -17.48 2.96 8.06
CA GLY A 275 -16.70 4.20 8.03
C GLY A 275 -15.38 4.15 8.81
N LYS A 276 -15.12 3.08 9.57
CA LYS A 276 -13.87 2.87 10.33
C LYS A 276 -13.03 1.72 9.79
N HIS A 277 -13.61 0.89 8.92
CA HIS A 277 -12.91 -0.22 8.29
C HIS A 277 -13.01 -0.17 6.78
N ILE A 278 -11.98 -0.71 6.15
CA ILE A 278 -11.95 -0.99 4.72
C ILE A 278 -11.55 -2.44 4.47
N THR A 279 -12.15 -3.05 3.45
CA THR A 279 -11.82 -4.42 3.06
C THR A 279 -11.10 -4.44 1.72
N ALA A 280 -9.84 -4.88 1.73
CA ALA A 280 -9.05 -5.08 0.52
C ALA A 280 -9.25 -6.50 -0.01
N ALA A 281 -9.51 -6.62 -1.32
CA ALA A 281 -9.65 -7.89 -2.00
C ALA A 281 -8.37 -8.76 -1.91
N PRO A 282 -8.45 -10.08 -2.17
CA PRO A 282 -7.26 -10.92 -2.26
C PRO A 282 -6.22 -10.35 -3.21
N ARG A 283 -4.95 -10.42 -2.81
CA ARG A 283 -3.80 -10.03 -3.64
C ARG A 283 -3.92 -8.61 -4.18
N SER A 284 -4.46 -7.67 -3.41
CA SER A 284 -4.64 -6.27 -3.84
C SER A 284 -3.99 -5.27 -2.89
N ILE A 285 -3.81 -4.06 -3.40
CA ILE A 285 -3.36 -2.91 -2.64
C ILE A 285 -4.36 -1.78 -2.88
N MET A 286 -4.78 -1.14 -1.79
CA MET A 286 -5.63 0.05 -1.86
C MET A 286 -4.87 1.27 -1.37
N ILE A 287 -5.08 2.42 -2.01
CA ILE A 287 -4.59 3.72 -1.56
C ILE A 287 -5.79 4.61 -1.27
N LEU A 288 -5.80 5.21 -0.09
CA LEU A 288 -6.78 6.19 0.34
C LEU A 288 -6.08 7.52 0.62
N THR A 289 -6.75 8.62 0.32
CA THR A 289 -6.29 9.96 0.72
C THR A 289 -7.30 10.63 1.64
N SER A 290 -6.81 11.53 2.50
CA SER A 290 -7.67 12.33 3.37
C SER A 290 -8.29 13.49 2.59
N ALA A 291 -9.56 13.37 2.22
CA ALA A 291 -10.32 14.43 1.57
C ALA A 291 -11.02 15.32 2.61
N ALA A 292 -11.16 16.61 2.32
CA ALA A 292 -11.99 17.49 3.15
C ALA A 292 -13.45 17.01 3.14
N LEU A 293 -14.10 17.08 4.31
CA LEU A 293 -15.54 16.89 4.42
C LEU A 293 -16.28 17.98 3.64
N THR A 294 -17.36 17.61 2.98
CA THR A 294 -18.32 18.57 2.42
C THR A 294 -19.08 19.29 3.54
N ASP A 295 -19.66 20.45 3.25
CA ASP A 295 -20.42 21.24 4.24
C ASP A 295 -21.55 20.43 4.90
N GLU A 296 -22.23 19.57 4.12
CA GLU A 296 -23.27 18.66 4.62
C GLU A 296 -22.69 17.61 5.58
N GLU A 297 -21.54 17.02 5.25
CA GLU A 297 -20.86 16.03 6.10
C GLU A 297 -20.30 16.69 7.38
N GLN A 298 -19.78 17.92 7.29
CA GLN A 298 -19.34 18.68 8.46
C GLN A 298 -20.49 18.94 9.43
N ALA A 299 -21.65 19.38 8.92
CA ALA A 299 -22.84 19.62 9.74
C ALA A 299 -23.35 18.33 10.43
N ASP A 300 -23.30 17.18 9.76
CA ASP A 300 -23.68 15.89 10.35
C ASP A 300 -22.70 15.45 11.46
N VAL A 301 -21.40 15.68 11.26
CA VAL A 301 -20.37 15.41 12.28
C VAL A 301 -20.58 16.30 13.51
N GLU A 302 -20.80 17.61 13.33
CA GLU A 302 -21.06 18.54 14.43
C GLU A 302 -22.31 18.15 15.22
N LYS A 303 -23.39 17.77 14.52
CA LYS A 303 -24.62 17.29 15.15
C LYS A 303 -24.38 16.05 16.00
N LYS A 304 -23.65 15.06 15.48
CA LYS A 304 -23.31 13.83 16.22
C LYS A 304 -22.44 14.12 17.45
N LEU A 305 -21.48 15.04 17.34
CA LEU A 305 -20.65 15.47 18.46
C LEU A 305 -21.46 16.17 19.56
N LEU A 306 -22.42 17.03 19.17
CA LEU A 306 -23.36 17.66 20.10
C LEU A 306 -24.24 16.63 20.81
N GLU A 307 -24.82 15.68 20.08
CA GLU A 307 -25.64 14.60 20.65
C GLU A 307 -24.82 13.71 21.62
N GLN A 308 -23.56 13.42 21.27
CA GLN A 308 -22.67 12.67 22.15
C GLN A 308 -22.34 13.45 23.43
N ALA A 309 -21.98 14.74 23.32
CA ALA A 309 -21.68 15.60 24.46
C ALA A 309 -22.90 15.76 25.39
N GLU A 310 -24.11 15.87 24.84
CA GLU A 310 -25.35 15.87 25.64
C GLU A 310 -25.57 14.53 26.36
N ARG A 311 -25.29 13.41 25.70
CA ARG A 311 -25.41 12.07 26.30
C ARG A 311 -24.40 11.88 27.43
N GLU A 312 -23.16 12.33 27.25
CA GLU A 312 -22.13 12.31 28.29
C GLU A 312 -22.51 13.21 29.47
N ARG A 313 -22.98 14.45 29.23
CA ARG A 313 -23.50 15.33 30.28
C ARG A 313 -24.65 14.71 31.06
N ARG A 314 -25.62 14.08 30.38
CA ARG A 314 -26.73 13.36 31.03
C ARG A 314 -26.23 12.17 31.85
N THR A 315 -25.23 11.46 31.38
CA THR A 315 -24.63 10.33 32.10
C THR A 315 -23.90 10.82 33.36
N MET A 316 -23.09 11.87 33.23
CA MET A 316 -22.39 12.51 34.35
C MET A 316 -23.37 13.10 35.38
N ALA A 317 -24.48 13.70 34.93
CA ALA A 317 -25.52 14.21 35.83
C ALA A 317 -26.23 13.07 36.61
N LYS A 318 -26.45 11.91 35.99
CA LYS A 318 -27.01 10.73 36.67
C LYS A 318 -26.05 10.14 37.71
N VAL A 319 -24.77 10.06 37.37
CA VAL A 319 -23.71 9.62 38.28
C VAL A 319 -23.59 10.59 39.47
N ALA A 320 -23.60 11.91 39.23
CA ALA A 320 -23.57 12.92 40.28
C ALA A 320 -24.83 12.91 41.18
N ALA A 321 -25.98 12.48 40.65
CA ALA A 321 -27.22 12.32 41.39
C ALA A 321 -27.34 10.98 42.14
N GLY A 322 -26.29 10.14 42.16
CA GLY A 322 -26.27 8.86 42.87
C GLY A 322 -27.10 7.74 42.21
N ILE A 323 -27.44 7.88 40.93
CA ILE A 323 -28.18 6.87 40.16
C ILE A 323 -27.16 6.00 39.42
N GLU A 324 -27.06 4.71 39.77
CA GLU A 324 -26.11 3.80 39.14
C GLU A 324 -26.33 3.72 37.61
N PRO A 325 -25.25 3.82 36.80
CA PRO A 325 -25.35 3.68 35.37
C PRO A 325 -25.68 2.23 34.98
N PRO A 326 -26.34 2.00 33.83
CA PRO A 326 -26.62 0.66 33.36
C PRO A 326 -25.32 -0.14 33.17
N ALA A 327 -25.37 -1.45 33.45
CA ALA A 327 -24.25 -2.39 33.67
C ALA A 327 -23.16 -2.54 32.57
N GLY A 328 -23.14 -1.69 31.54
CA GLY A 328 -22.13 -1.66 30.48
C GLY A 328 -21.10 -0.52 30.58
N ALA A 329 -21.25 0.45 31.49
CA ALA A 329 -20.37 1.61 31.59
C ALA A 329 -19.19 1.42 32.58
N ALA A 330 -19.23 0.40 33.44
CA ALA A 330 -18.24 0.18 34.51
C ALA A 330 -16.84 -0.23 33.99
N GLY A 331 -16.72 -0.69 32.73
CA GLY A 331 -15.45 -1.20 32.18
C GLY A 331 -14.45 -0.13 31.72
N ARG A 332 -14.84 1.14 31.56
CA ARG A 332 -13.92 2.22 31.14
C ARG A 332 -13.39 3.09 32.29
N MET A 333 -14.13 3.19 33.39
CA MET A 333 -13.76 4.03 34.54
C MET A 333 -12.69 3.38 35.44
N ALA A 334 -12.53 2.06 35.39
CA ALA A 334 -11.55 1.35 36.21
C ALA A 334 -10.09 1.55 35.76
N GLY A 335 -9.85 1.90 34.48
CA GLY A 335 -8.50 2.11 33.95
C GLY A 335 -7.89 3.50 34.24
N GLU A 336 -8.73 4.52 34.42
CA GLU A 336 -8.26 5.90 34.67
C GLU A 336 -8.02 6.21 36.15
N GLN A 337 -8.67 5.47 37.07
CA GLN A 337 -8.44 5.67 38.51
C GLN A 337 -7.17 4.97 39.02
N GLU A 338 -6.67 3.93 38.35
CA GLU A 338 -5.46 3.21 38.79
C GLU A 338 -4.14 3.95 38.47
N TRP A 339 -4.16 4.94 37.56
CA TRP A 339 -3.01 5.78 37.24
C TRP A 339 -2.80 6.95 38.22
N MET A 340 -3.85 7.45 38.85
CA MET A 340 -3.77 8.56 39.80
C MET A 340 -3.27 8.14 41.19
N SER A 341 -3.34 6.84 41.54
CA SER A 341 -2.90 6.36 42.87
C SER A 341 -1.48 5.79 42.90
N LYS A 342 -0.79 5.64 41.75
CA LYS A 342 0.57 5.08 41.68
C LYS A 342 1.66 6.13 41.38
N GLY A 343 1.32 7.42 41.39
CA GLY A 343 2.24 8.54 41.18
C GLY A 343 2.60 9.35 42.44
N GLN A 344 2.19 8.89 43.61
CA GLN A 344 2.56 9.48 44.91
C GLN A 344 2.97 8.37 45.87
N GLU A 345 4.17 7.80 45.66
CA GLU A 345 5.01 7.23 46.71
C GLU A 345 6.47 7.19 46.25
#